data_AF-A0A2E6JFP5-F1
#
_entry.id   AF-A0A2E6JFP5-F1
#
_cell.length_a   1.000
_cell.length_b   1.000
_cell.length_c   1.000
_cell.angle_alpha   90.00
_cell.angle_beta   90.00
_cell.angle_gamma   90.00
#
_symmetry.space_group_name_H-M   'P 1'
#
loop_
_entity.id
_entity.type
_entity.pdbx_description
1 polymer ?
#
loop_
_entity_poly.entity_id
_entity_poly.type
_entity_poly.pdbx_seq_one_letter_code
_entity_poly.pdbx_strand_id
1 'polypeptide(L)'
;MKLTYVNYIITFVSFILALYLIESFLEISNILQKTKQKRIELEFKDKVKSANNLGINFDERSMVDVYLDFRKNGVESKLIIKPTKFISTDGILINGEKIFPLAGISKVLTINCNENGKVSTYISDRFGFSNDDTVWDENEIEILLIGDSFTHGACVDQDEGFTKNLENLSNKNVVNLGFGANGPLLEYATYVEYGRELKAKKVLWFYYEGNDLRNLRNEMNSEILLNYASKNFNQNLK
;
A
#
# COMPACT_ATOMS: atom_id res chain seq x y z
N MET A 1 -61.62 1.07 -20.54
CA MET A 1 -61.36 2.49 -20.23
C MET A 1 -61.00 2.73 -18.76
N LYS A 2 -61.81 2.31 -17.77
CA LYS A 2 -61.50 2.49 -16.33
C LYS A 2 -60.21 1.80 -15.86
N LEU A 3 -59.94 0.58 -16.33
CA LEU A 3 -58.75 -0.19 -15.91
C LEU A 3 -57.43 0.48 -16.34
N THR A 4 -57.40 1.07 -17.54
CA THR A 4 -56.24 1.77 -18.10
C THR A 4 -55.92 3.03 -17.29
N TYR A 5 -56.95 3.77 -16.84
CA TYR A 5 -56.79 4.97 -16.02
C TYR A 5 -56.21 4.67 -14.63
N VAL A 6 -56.65 3.59 -13.98
CA VAL A 6 -56.11 3.12 -12.70
C VAL A 6 -54.64 2.74 -12.83
N ASN A 7 -54.25 2.06 -13.92
CA ASN A 7 -52.85 1.71 -14.16
C ASN A 7 -51.95 2.94 -14.34
N TYR A 8 -52.42 3.99 -15.03
CA TYR A 8 -51.66 5.25 -15.14
C TYR A 8 -51.44 5.93 -13.80
N ILE A 9 -52.46 5.95 -12.92
CA ILE A 9 -52.34 6.51 -11.58
C ILE A 9 -51.33 5.71 -10.75
N ILE A 10 -51.43 4.37 -10.75
CA ILE A 10 -50.50 3.52 -10.02
C ILE A 10 -49.06 3.74 -10.51
N THR A 11 -48.83 3.77 -11.82
CA THR A 11 -47.50 4.04 -12.38
C THR A 11 -46.99 5.42 -11.97
N PHE A 12 -47.83 6.45 -12.03
CA PHE A 12 -47.44 7.82 -11.64
C PHE A 12 -47.09 7.93 -10.15
N VAL A 13 -47.91 7.34 -9.27
CA VAL A 13 -47.64 7.31 -7.82
C VAL A 13 -46.37 6.50 -7.52
N SER A 14 -46.17 5.38 -8.21
CA SER A 14 -44.98 4.55 -8.03
C SER A 14 -43.71 5.27 -8.49
N PHE A 15 -43.80 6.04 -9.57
CA PHE A 15 -42.72 6.88 -10.05
C PHE A 15 -42.35 7.98 -9.04
N ILE A 16 -43.34 8.68 -8.48
CA ILE A 16 -43.12 9.68 -7.43
C ILE A 16 -42.49 9.04 -6.18
N LEU A 17 -43.00 7.89 -5.75
CA LEU A 17 -42.44 7.16 -4.61
C LEU A 17 -40.99 6.76 -4.86
N ALA A 18 -40.67 6.27 -6.05
CA ALA A 18 -39.29 5.92 -6.43
C ALA A 18 -38.36 7.13 -6.39
N LEU A 19 -38.80 8.31 -6.86
CA LEU A 19 -38.02 9.55 -6.76
C LEU A 19 -37.72 9.93 -5.29
N TYR A 20 -38.72 9.87 -4.41
CA TYR A 20 -38.51 10.14 -2.98
C TYR A 20 -37.61 9.12 -2.30
N LEU A 21 -37.67 7.84 -2.70
CA LEU A 21 -36.76 6.81 -2.20
C LEU A 21 -35.31 7.07 -2.65
N ILE A 22 -35.10 7.49 -3.90
CA ILE A 22 -33.78 7.88 -4.41
C ILE A 22 -33.25 9.09 -3.65
N GLU A 23 -34.05 10.13 -3.46
CA GLU A 23 -33.67 11.33 -2.71
C GLU A 23 -33.31 10.99 -1.26
N SER A 24 -34.14 10.18 -0.60
CA SER A 24 -33.88 9.71 0.77
C SER A 24 -32.58 8.92 0.87
N PHE A 25 -32.33 8.02 -0.09
CA PHE A 25 -31.09 7.25 -0.15
C PHE A 25 -29.86 8.15 -0.34
N LEU A 26 -29.94 9.12 -1.25
CA LEU A 26 -28.87 10.09 -1.49
C LEU A 26 -28.58 10.91 -0.23
N GLU A 27 -29.60 11.40 0.46
CA GLU A 27 -29.42 12.20 1.68
C GLU A 27 -28.80 11.37 2.83
N ILE A 28 -29.26 10.13 3.03
CA ILE A 28 -28.66 9.22 4.01
C ILE A 28 -27.19 8.94 3.67
N SER A 29 -26.88 8.67 2.39
CA SER A 29 -25.51 8.42 1.96
C SER A 29 -24.59 9.64 2.19
N ASN A 30 -25.11 10.85 1.95
CA ASN A 30 -24.40 12.11 2.19
C ASN A 30 -24.14 12.34 3.68
N ILE A 31 -25.13 12.08 4.55
CA ILE A 31 -24.96 12.15 6.01
C ILE A 31 -23.88 11.18 6.48
N LEU A 32 -23.92 9.92 6.02
CA LEU A 32 -22.90 8.92 6.37
C LEU A 32 -21.50 9.36 5.92
N GLN A 33 -21.38 9.91 4.71
CA GLN A 33 -20.11 10.42 4.18
C GLN A 33 -19.58 11.59 5.02
N LYS A 34 -20.43 12.57 5.36
CA LYS A 34 -20.06 13.70 6.22
C LYS A 34 -19.61 13.25 7.60
N THR A 35 -20.30 12.29 8.22
CA THR A 35 -19.92 11.74 9.53
C THR A 35 -18.55 11.04 9.47
N LYS A 36 -18.28 10.29 8.40
CA LYS A 36 -16.97 9.66 8.17
C LYS A 36 -15.87 10.72 8.00
N GLN A 37 -16.13 11.77 7.22
CA GLN A 37 -15.17 12.85 7.01
C GLN A 37 -14.86 13.60 8.31
N LYS A 38 -15.88 13.92 9.10
CA LYS A 38 -15.72 14.56 10.41
C LYS A 38 -14.88 13.71 11.37
N ARG A 39 -15.05 12.38 11.35
CA ARG A 39 -14.24 11.46 12.15
C ARG A 39 -12.76 11.49 11.74
N ILE A 40 -12.47 11.48 10.44
CA ILE A 40 -11.09 11.57 9.93
C ILE A 40 -10.44 12.90 10.36
N GLU A 41 -11.19 14.00 10.27
CA GLU A 41 -10.71 15.32 10.70
C GLU A 41 -10.42 15.36 12.21
N LEU A 42 -11.27 14.74 13.03
CA LEU A 42 -11.05 14.62 14.48
C LEU A 42 -9.82 13.77 14.78
N GLU A 43 -9.68 12.60 14.16
CA GLU A 43 -8.51 11.73 14.32
C GLU A 43 -7.21 12.45 13.91
N PHE A 44 -7.23 13.24 12.85
CA PHE A 44 -6.09 14.06 12.43
C PHE A 44 -5.76 15.14 13.47
N LYS A 45 -6.75 15.88 13.97
CA LYS A 45 -6.56 16.88 15.02
C LYS A 45 -6.00 16.26 16.31
N ASP A 46 -6.46 15.08 16.67
CA ASP A 46 -5.97 14.34 17.84
C ASP A 46 -4.51 13.91 17.66
N LYS A 47 -4.11 13.47 16.46
CA LYS A 47 -2.70 13.17 16.13
C LYS A 47 -1.82 14.41 16.25
N VAL A 48 -2.22 15.53 15.63
CA VAL A 48 -1.47 16.81 15.69
C VAL A 48 -1.35 17.29 17.13
N LYS A 49 -2.43 17.25 17.90
CA LYS A 49 -2.42 17.61 19.34
C LYS A 49 -1.47 16.71 20.14
N SER A 50 -1.49 15.40 19.89
CA SER A 50 -0.62 14.45 20.58
C SER A 50 0.85 14.70 20.25
N ALA A 51 1.16 14.96 18.98
CA ALA A 51 2.51 15.32 18.54
C ALA A 51 2.99 16.61 19.22
N ASN A 52 2.16 17.65 19.24
CA ASN A 52 2.47 18.91 19.92
C ASN A 52 2.74 18.72 21.43
N ASN A 53 1.97 17.87 22.12
CA ASN A 53 2.20 17.54 23.53
C ASN A 53 3.53 16.82 23.77
N LEU A 54 4.07 16.13 22.76
CA LEU A 54 5.37 15.46 22.79
C LEU A 54 6.50 16.37 22.27
N GLY A 55 6.21 17.61 21.89
CA GLY A 55 7.18 18.53 21.29
C GLY A 55 7.57 18.18 19.85
N ILE A 56 6.80 17.33 19.17
CA ILE A 56 7.02 16.93 17.78
C ILE A 56 6.31 17.93 16.87
N ASN A 57 7.05 18.57 15.96
CA ASN A 57 6.47 19.41 14.92
C ASN A 57 5.83 18.52 13.84
N PHE A 58 4.50 18.44 13.85
CA PHE A 58 3.75 17.57 12.94
C PHE A 58 3.57 18.24 11.58
N ASP A 59 4.01 17.58 10.50
CA ASP A 59 3.74 18.03 9.13
C ASP A 59 2.27 17.83 8.80
N GLU A 60 1.51 18.91 8.70
CA GLU A 60 0.07 18.86 8.44
C GLU A 60 -0.29 18.72 6.96
N ARG A 61 0.71 18.77 6.06
CA ARG A 61 0.47 18.68 4.62
C ARG A 61 -0.07 17.30 4.25
N SER A 62 -0.96 17.27 3.26
CA SER A 62 -1.33 15.99 2.65
C SER A 62 -0.17 15.43 1.83
N MET A 63 -0.14 14.12 1.62
CA MET A 63 0.87 13.49 0.77
C MET A 63 0.87 14.06 -0.66
N VAL A 64 -0.29 14.52 -1.14
CA VAL A 64 -0.42 15.19 -2.45
C VAL A 64 0.24 16.57 -2.42
N ASP A 65 0.05 17.35 -1.36
CA ASP A 65 0.72 18.65 -1.21
C ASP A 65 2.24 18.48 -1.18
N VAL A 66 2.73 17.48 -0.44
CA VAL A 66 4.17 17.15 -0.39
C VAL A 66 4.70 16.77 -1.77
N TYR A 67 3.96 15.94 -2.52
CA TYR A 67 4.31 15.60 -3.90
C TYR A 67 4.36 16.83 -4.81
N LEU A 68 3.38 17.73 -4.70
CA LEU A 68 3.33 18.97 -5.48
C LEU A 68 4.50 19.91 -5.10
N ASP A 69 4.87 19.97 -3.83
CA ASP A 69 6.03 20.74 -3.35
C ASP A 69 7.34 20.21 -3.93
N PHE A 70 7.58 18.89 -3.91
CA PHE A 70 8.75 18.29 -4.55
C PHE A 70 8.80 18.62 -6.04
N ARG A 71 7.66 18.46 -6.73
CA ARG A 71 7.56 18.77 -8.17
C ARG A 71 7.84 20.25 -8.46
N LYS A 72 7.32 21.17 -7.64
CA LYS A 72 7.56 22.62 -7.77
C LYS A 72 9.03 22.98 -7.60
N ASN A 73 9.74 22.25 -6.74
CA ASN A 73 11.17 22.42 -6.49
C ASN A 73 12.06 21.65 -7.47
N GLY A 74 11.49 21.03 -8.51
CA GLY A 74 12.25 20.30 -9.54
C GLY A 74 12.77 18.93 -9.10
N VAL A 75 12.28 18.39 -7.99
CA VAL A 75 12.65 17.06 -7.49
C VAL A 75 11.70 16.02 -8.09
N GLU A 76 12.26 15.06 -8.84
CA GLU A 76 11.48 13.92 -9.30
C GLU A 76 11.14 13.00 -8.13
N SER A 77 9.85 12.84 -7.88
CA SER A 77 9.33 11.99 -6.81
C SER A 77 8.04 11.29 -7.23
N LYS A 78 7.68 10.22 -6.52
CA LYS A 78 6.41 9.50 -6.69
C LYS A 78 5.80 9.19 -5.32
N LEU A 79 4.47 9.15 -5.28
CA LEU A 79 3.76 8.59 -4.12
C LEU A 79 3.94 7.07 -4.10
N ILE A 80 4.10 6.50 -2.92
CA ILE A 80 4.15 5.04 -2.77
C ILE A 80 2.84 4.39 -3.26
N ILE A 81 2.98 3.32 -4.05
CA ILE A 81 1.87 2.48 -4.48
C ILE A 81 2.10 1.09 -3.91
N LYS A 82 1.19 0.63 -3.06
CA LYS A 82 1.29 -0.68 -2.39
C LYS A 82 0.81 -1.80 -3.32
N PRO A 83 1.48 -2.98 -3.36
CA PRO A 83 1.06 -4.14 -4.13
C PRO A 83 -0.41 -4.55 -3.89
N THR A 84 -0.88 -4.37 -2.66
CA THR A 84 -2.29 -4.64 -2.28
C THR A 84 -3.32 -3.88 -3.11
N LYS A 85 -2.95 -2.76 -3.74
CA LYS A 85 -3.85 -2.01 -4.65
C LYS A 85 -4.20 -2.78 -5.92
N PHE A 86 -3.40 -3.78 -6.29
CA PHE A 86 -3.59 -4.58 -7.49
C PHE A 86 -4.30 -5.91 -7.24
N ILE A 87 -4.68 -6.23 -5.99
CA ILE A 87 -5.37 -7.49 -5.67
C ILE A 87 -6.71 -7.59 -6.41
N SER A 88 -7.53 -6.53 -6.37
CA SER A 88 -8.87 -6.56 -6.98
C SER A 88 -8.86 -6.59 -8.50
N THR A 89 -7.81 -6.04 -9.12
CA THR A 89 -7.61 -6.12 -10.57
C THR A 89 -6.79 -7.35 -10.96
N ASP A 90 -6.28 -8.08 -9.96
CA ASP A 90 -5.39 -9.22 -10.10
C ASP A 90 -4.17 -8.89 -10.99
N GLY A 91 -3.54 -7.75 -10.68
CA GLY A 91 -2.43 -7.17 -11.45
C GLY A 91 -2.82 -6.00 -12.36
N ILE A 92 -1.92 -5.65 -13.27
CA ILE A 92 -2.04 -4.62 -14.31
C ILE A 92 -1.72 -5.23 -15.68
N LEU A 93 -2.33 -4.68 -16.73
CA LEU A 93 -2.08 -5.12 -18.10
C LEU A 93 -0.92 -4.32 -18.71
N ILE A 94 0.15 -5.00 -19.09
CA ILE A 94 1.31 -4.43 -19.78
C ILE A 94 1.53 -5.22 -21.06
N ASN A 95 1.46 -4.55 -22.22
CA ASN A 95 1.68 -5.17 -23.53
C ASN A 95 0.81 -6.42 -23.82
N GLY A 96 -0.39 -6.49 -23.23
CA GLY A 96 -1.29 -7.63 -23.36
C GLY A 96 -1.06 -8.76 -22.35
N GLU A 97 -0.04 -8.66 -21.50
CA GLU A 97 0.25 -9.59 -20.43
C GLU A 97 -0.15 -9.01 -19.07
N LYS A 98 -0.71 -9.85 -18.21
CA LYS A 98 -1.13 -9.46 -16.87
C LYS A 98 0.03 -9.67 -15.91
N ILE A 99 0.50 -8.57 -15.31
CA ILE A 99 1.61 -8.56 -14.37
C ILE A 99 1.11 -8.06 -13.02
N PHE A 100 1.44 -8.75 -11.94
CA PHE A 100 1.16 -8.34 -10.58
C PHE A 100 2.40 -7.65 -9.99
N PRO A 101 2.37 -6.31 -9.78
CA PRO A 101 3.49 -5.59 -9.18
C PRO A 101 3.66 -5.99 -7.70
N LEU A 102 4.89 -6.36 -7.32
CA LEU A 102 5.23 -6.80 -5.96
C LEU A 102 6.05 -5.77 -5.18
N ALA A 103 6.43 -4.66 -5.82
CA ALA A 103 7.27 -3.60 -5.28
C ALA A 103 6.82 -2.22 -5.77
N GLY A 104 7.54 -1.17 -5.34
CA GLY A 104 7.31 0.21 -5.75
C GLY A 104 7.86 0.55 -7.14
N ILE A 105 7.86 1.84 -7.47
CA ILE A 105 8.49 2.35 -8.69
C ILE A 105 10.00 2.37 -8.46
N SER A 106 10.79 1.91 -9.43
CA SER A 106 12.26 1.81 -9.34
C SER A 106 12.97 3.16 -9.43
N LYS A 107 14.14 3.28 -8.76
CA LYS A 107 15.10 4.39 -8.87
C LYS A 107 14.50 5.80 -8.74
N VAL A 108 13.54 5.99 -7.84
CA VAL A 108 12.90 7.29 -7.62
C VAL A 108 12.78 7.61 -6.14
N LEU A 109 12.78 8.91 -5.81
CA LEU A 109 12.41 9.38 -4.49
C LEU A 109 10.94 9.03 -4.25
N THR A 110 10.70 8.10 -3.32
CA THR A 110 9.37 7.64 -2.96
C THR A 110 8.91 8.34 -1.70
N ILE A 111 7.75 8.99 -1.79
CA ILE A 111 7.07 9.64 -0.68
C ILE A 111 6.18 8.59 -0.01
N ASN A 112 6.52 8.21 1.22
CA ASN A 112 5.97 7.03 1.88
C ASN A 112 4.73 7.36 2.73
N CYS A 113 4.93 7.90 3.93
CA CYS A 113 3.85 8.23 4.85
C CYS A 113 4.27 9.24 5.91
N ASN A 114 3.33 9.63 6.78
CA ASN A 114 3.52 10.62 7.83
C ASN A 114 2.73 10.17 9.08
N GLU A 115 3.28 9.21 9.81
CA GLU A 115 2.68 8.71 11.06
C GLU A 115 3.40 9.20 12.32
N ASN A 116 4.69 9.53 12.20
CA ASN A 116 5.53 10.02 13.30
C ASN A 116 5.66 11.56 13.34
N GLY A 117 4.87 12.27 12.53
CA GLY A 117 4.86 13.74 12.45
C GLY A 117 5.82 14.33 11.42
N LYS A 118 6.63 13.52 10.75
CA LYS A 118 7.39 13.94 9.58
C LYS A 118 7.02 13.04 8.40
N VAL A 119 6.96 13.63 7.21
CA VAL A 119 6.82 12.83 5.99
C VAL A 119 8.11 12.08 5.75
N SER A 120 8.04 10.75 5.78
CA SER A 120 9.17 9.90 5.49
C SER A 120 9.33 9.66 3.99
N THR A 121 10.59 9.60 3.56
CA THR A 121 10.95 9.36 2.16
C THR A 121 12.11 8.37 2.05
N TYR A 122 12.21 7.68 0.92
CA TYR A 122 13.34 6.83 0.60
C TYR A 122 13.62 6.86 -0.90
N ILE A 123 14.86 6.59 -1.30
CA ILE A 123 15.18 6.36 -2.71
C ILE A 123 15.04 4.85 -2.93
N SER A 124 14.09 4.48 -3.78
CA SER A 124 13.89 3.07 -4.12
C SER A 124 15.06 2.53 -4.93
N ASP A 125 15.45 1.28 -4.68
CA ASP A 125 16.42 0.57 -5.52
C ASP A 125 15.89 0.28 -6.95
N ARG A 126 16.69 -0.41 -7.77
CA ARG A 126 16.33 -0.82 -9.13
C ARG A 126 15.07 -1.69 -9.21
N PHE A 127 14.63 -2.30 -8.12
CA PHE A 127 13.43 -3.14 -8.07
C PHE A 127 12.27 -2.49 -7.31
N GLY A 128 12.43 -1.27 -6.79
CA GLY A 128 11.35 -0.52 -6.14
C GLY A 128 11.26 -0.70 -4.62
N PHE A 129 12.25 -1.32 -3.98
CA PHE A 129 12.31 -1.48 -2.52
C PHE A 129 13.18 -0.40 -1.86
N SER A 130 13.03 -0.23 -0.54
CA SER A 130 13.81 0.73 0.25
C SER A 130 15.19 0.17 0.65
N ASN A 131 16.01 -0.21 -0.33
CA ASN A 131 17.40 -0.65 -0.13
C ASN A 131 18.39 0.31 -0.79
N ASP A 132 19.66 0.26 -0.37
CA ASP A 132 20.75 0.83 -1.14
C ASP A 132 20.90 0.03 -2.46
N ASP A 133 20.85 0.68 -3.62
CA ASP A 133 20.83 -0.02 -4.93
C ASP A 133 22.05 -0.93 -5.15
N THR A 134 23.18 -0.60 -4.54
CA THR A 134 24.43 -1.35 -4.67
C THR A 134 24.39 -2.72 -3.99
N VAL A 135 23.47 -2.96 -3.05
CA VAL A 135 23.38 -4.25 -2.34
C VAL A 135 23.08 -5.41 -3.29
N TRP A 136 22.44 -5.12 -4.43
CA TRP A 136 22.10 -6.10 -5.45
C TRP A 136 23.29 -6.57 -6.28
N ASP A 137 24.42 -5.86 -6.21
CA ASP A 137 25.65 -6.18 -6.92
C ASP A 137 26.64 -6.97 -6.04
N GLU A 138 26.26 -7.22 -4.77
CA GLU A 138 27.05 -8.00 -3.83
C GLU A 138 26.99 -9.50 -4.14
N ASN A 139 28.14 -10.18 -4.05
CA ASN A 139 28.23 -11.62 -4.34
C ASN A 139 27.50 -12.48 -3.30
N GLU A 140 27.40 -11.98 -2.05
CA GLU A 140 26.75 -12.70 -0.96
C GLU A 140 25.82 -11.76 -0.20
N ILE A 141 24.56 -12.18 -0.07
CA ILE A 141 23.59 -11.57 0.84
C ILE A 141 23.60 -12.34 2.15
N GLU A 142 23.91 -11.67 3.26
CA GLU A 142 23.94 -12.32 4.57
C GLU A 142 22.53 -12.49 5.13
N ILE A 143 21.69 -11.46 5.01
CA ILE A 143 20.35 -11.42 5.60
C ILE A 143 19.34 -10.95 4.56
N LEU A 144 18.29 -11.72 4.37
CA LEU A 144 17.10 -11.34 3.61
C LEU A 144 15.94 -11.11 4.57
N LEU A 145 15.28 -9.96 4.45
CA LEU A 145 14.11 -9.60 5.25
C LEU A 145 12.84 -9.68 4.39
N ILE A 146 11.80 -10.33 4.92
CA ILE A 146 10.50 -10.49 4.27
C ILE A 146 9.41 -10.12 5.28
N GLY A 147 8.41 -9.35 4.85
CA GLY A 147 7.26 -9.03 5.69
C GLY A 147 6.46 -7.84 5.18
N ASP A 148 5.78 -7.16 6.09
CA ASP A 148 4.83 -6.10 5.80
C ASP A 148 5.42 -4.68 6.08
N SER A 149 4.57 -3.76 6.57
CA SER A 149 4.96 -2.43 7.05
C SER A 149 6.11 -2.39 8.06
N PHE A 150 6.20 -3.34 9.00
CA PHE A 150 7.27 -3.34 10.00
C PHE A 150 8.62 -3.62 9.37
N THR A 151 8.68 -4.61 8.48
CA THR A 151 9.88 -4.95 7.74
C THR A 151 10.24 -3.84 6.76
N HIS A 152 9.26 -3.33 6.01
CA HIS A 152 9.44 -2.23 5.06
C HIS A 152 10.02 -0.96 5.68
N GLY A 153 9.84 -0.72 6.99
CA GLY A 153 10.20 0.54 7.64
C GLY A 153 9.18 1.65 7.37
N ALA A 154 7.88 1.31 7.38
CA ALA A 154 6.82 2.28 7.14
C ALA A 154 6.94 3.48 8.08
N CYS A 155 6.95 4.68 7.51
CA CYS A 155 6.97 5.98 8.19
C CYS A 155 8.25 6.25 8.97
N VAL A 156 9.34 5.59 8.58
CA VAL A 156 10.70 5.86 9.00
C VAL A 156 11.52 6.23 7.77
N ASP A 157 12.48 7.15 7.90
CA ASP A 157 13.40 7.48 6.82
C ASP A 157 14.35 6.29 6.57
N GLN A 158 14.78 6.10 5.33
CA GLN A 158 15.59 4.94 4.91
C GLN A 158 16.83 4.74 5.80
N ASP A 159 17.52 5.82 6.13
CA ASP A 159 18.76 5.80 6.92
C ASP A 159 18.54 5.50 8.42
N GLU A 160 17.30 5.61 8.89
CA GLU A 160 16.89 5.36 10.28
C GLU A 160 16.11 4.04 10.42
N GLY A 161 15.81 3.39 9.30
CA GLY A 161 14.99 2.18 9.24
C GLY A 161 15.66 0.96 9.86
N PHE A 162 14.85 -0.08 10.10
CA PHE A 162 15.32 -1.35 10.66
C PHE A 162 16.45 -1.98 9.83
N THR A 163 16.34 -1.93 8.51
CA THR A 163 17.36 -2.45 7.58
C THR A 163 18.70 -1.75 7.77
N LYS A 164 18.72 -0.41 7.76
CA LYS A 164 19.96 0.35 7.92
C LYS A 164 20.61 0.12 9.28
N ASN A 165 19.80 0.06 10.34
CA ASN A 165 20.31 -0.27 11.67
C ASN A 165 20.93 -1.68 11.71
N LEU A 166 20.30 -2.66 11.05
CA LEU A 166 20.82 -4.04 11.00
C LEU A 166 22.11 -4.14 10.19
N GLU A 167 22.19 -3.45 9.05
CA GLU A 167 23.43 -3.31 8.26
C GLU A 167 24.56 -2.72 9.11
N ASN A 168 24.31 -1.60 9.76
CA ASN A 168 25.30 -0.89 10.58
C ASN A 168 25.80 -1.74 11.76
N LEU A 169 24.89 -2.43 12.46
CA LEU A 169 25.23 -3.26 13.62
C LEU A 169 25.98 -4.54 13.24
N SER A 170 25.64 -5.14 12.10
CA SER A 170 26.23 -6.41 11.67
C SER A 170 27.44 -6.24 10.76
N ASN A 171 27.56 -5.09 10.09
CA ASN A 171 28.45 -4.84 8.96
C ASN A 171 28.30 -5.92 7.87
N LYS A 172 27.05 -6.17 7.47
CA LYS A 172 26.67 -7.22 6.50
C LYS A 172 25.71 -6.68 5.46
N ASN A 173 25.71 -7.33 4.30
CA ASN A 173 24.78 -7.07 3.22
C ASN A 173 23.38 -7.59 3.61
N VAL A 174 22.41 -6.67 3.68
CA VAL A 174 21.02 -6.96 4.04
C VAL A 174 20.12 -6.52 2.89
N VAL A 175 19.25 -7.41 2.43
CA VAL A 175 18.21 -7.06 1.45
C VAL A 175 16.85 -7.07 2.14
N ASN A 176 16.10 -6.00 1.98
CA ASN A 176 14.74 -5.88 2.48
C ASN A 176 13.71 -5.96 1.34
N LEU A 177 12.87 -7.00 1.39
CA LEU A 177 11.76 -7.23 0.48
C LEU A 177 10.39 -6.93 1.12
N GLY A 178 10.39 -6.36 2.32
CA GLY A 178 9.17 -5.97 3.01
C GLY A 178 8.47 -4.82 2.28
N PHE A 179 7.14 -4.90 2.19
CA PHE A 179 6.34 -3.80 1.64
C PHE A 179 5.05 -3.60 2.44
N GLY A 180 4.68 -2.34 2.62
CA GLY A 180 3.56 -1.98 3.48
C GLY A 180 2.24 -2.68 3.11
N ALA A 181 1.60 -3.27 4.12
CA ALA A 181 0.33 -4.00 4.02
C ALA A 181 0.36 -5.30 3.20
N ASN A 182 1.54 -5.81 2.85
CA ASN A 182 1.63 -7.18 2.35
C ASN A 182 1.08 -8.16 3.39
N GLY A 183 0.54 -9.28 2.91
CA GLY A 183 0.30 -10.48 3.68
C GLY A 183 1.04 -11.67 3.08
N PRO A 184 0.77 -12.87 3.60
CA PRO A 184 1.59 -14.05 3.32
C PRO A 184 1.77 -14.42 1.84
N LEU A 185 0.75 -14.23 0.98
CA LEU A 185 0.89 -14.56 -0.45
C LEU A 185 1.73 -13.52 -1.19
N LEU A 186 1.57 -12.24 -0.88
CA LEU A 186 2.43 -11.20 -1.45
C LEU A 186 3.87 -11.36 -1.00
N GLU A 187 4.10 -11.62 0.29
CA GLU A 187 5.42 -11.89 0.84
C GLU A 187 6.10 -13.09 0.15
N TYR A 188 5.36 -14.18 -0.03
CA TYR A 188 5.88 -15.36 -0.71
C TYR A 188 6.15 -15.10 -2.19
N ALA A 189 5.25 -14.41 -2.90
CA ALA A 189 5.46 -14.02 -4.30
C ALA A 189 6.72 -13.16 -4.44
N THR A 190 6.91 -12.17 -3.55
CA THR A 190 8.09 -11.31 -3.54
C THR A 190 9.37 -12.10 -3.30
N TYR A 191 9.35 -13.06 -2.38
CA TYR A 191 10.47 -13.97 -2.19
C TYR A 191 10.78 -14.79 -3.44
N VAL A 192 9.77 -15.32 -4.12
CA VAL A 192 9.97 -16.13 -5.34
C VAL A 192 10.61 -15.31 -6.46
N GLU A 193 10.17 -14.08 -6.68
CA GLU A 193 10.66 -13.20 -7.76
C GLU A 193 12.02 -12.56 -7.46
N TYR A 194 12.23 -12.08 -6.23
CA TYR A 194 13.41 -11.25 -5.90
C TYR A 194 14.37 -11.91 -4.91
N GLY A 195 13.86 -12.75 -4.00
CA GLY A 195 14.64 -13.28 -2.88
C GLY A 195 15.32 -14.63 -3.15
N ARG A 196 14.66 -15.52 -3.89
CA ARG A 196 15.07 -16.92 -4.07
C ARG A 196 16.46 -17.06 -4.70
N GLU A 197 16.77 -16.22 -5.68
CA GLU A 197 18.06 -16.26 -6.38
C GLU A 197 19.22 -15.69 -5.56
N LEU A 198 18.93 -14.84 -4.57
CA LEU A 198 19.96 -14.23 -3.72
C LEU A 198 20.69 -15.26 -2.84
N LYS A 199 20.06 -16.42 -2.61
CA LYS A 199 20.60 -17.51 -1.77
C LYS A 199 21.14 -16.97 -0.44
N ALA A 200 20.39 -16.05 0.18
CA ALA A 200 20.81 -15.38 1.40
C ALA A 200 21.10 -16.40 2.51
N LYS A 201 22.14 -16.14 3.31
CA LYS A 201 22.56 -17.07 4.38
C LYS A 201 21.50 -17.20 5.48
N LYS A 202 20.77 -16.11 5.73
CA LYS A 202 19.68 -16.04 6.71
C LYS A 202 18.47 -15.37 6.07
N VAL A 203 17.29 -15.93 6.32
CA VAL A 203 16.01 -15.31 5.96
C VAL A 203 15.27 -15.01 7.25
N LEU A 204 14.95 -13.74 7.48
CA LEU A 204 14.11 -13.29 8.58
C LEU A 204 12.73 -12.94 8.02
N TRP A 205 11.75 -13.80 8.30
CA TRP A 205 10.37 -13.63 7.88
C TRP A 205 9.55 -13.10 9.05
N PHE A 206 8.99 -11.90 8.89
CA PHE A 206 8.20 -11.22 9.91
C PHE A 206 6.72 -11.45 9.65
N TYR A 207 6.00 -11.87 10.68
CA TYR A 207 4.57 -12.12 10.66
C TYR A 207 3.91 -11.30 11.76
N TYR A 208 2.76 -10.68 11.47
CA TYR A 208 1.96 -9.95 12.44
C TYR A 208 0.49 -10.42 12.45
N GLU A 209 0.11 -11.09 13.54
CA GLU A 209 -1.25 -11.63 13.71
C GLU A 209 -2.39 -10.60 13.52
N GLY A 210 -2.10 -9.31 13.76
CA GLY A 210 -3.08 -8.24 13.70
C GLY A 210 -3.56 -7.88 12.28
N ASN A 211 -2.79 -8.20 11.22
CA ASN A 211 -3.19 -7.92 9.84
C ASN A 211 -2.94 -9.07 8.86
N ASP A 212 -1.93 -9.93 9.04
CA ASP A 212 -1.53 -10.95 8.08
C ASP A 212 -2.66 -11.89 7.66
N LEU A 213 -3.42 -12.45 8.62
CA LEU A 213 -4.51 -13.39 8.30
C LEU A 213 -5.66 -12.70 7.56
N ARG A 214 -5.91 -11.43 7.86
CA ARG A 214 -6.90 -10.62 7.15
C ARG A 214 -6.40 -10.28 5.74
N ASN A 215 -5.12 -9.95 5.60
CA ASN A 215 -4.50 -9.67 4.32
C ASN A 215 -4.51 -10.92 3.43
N LEU A 216 -4.15 -12.08 3.97
CA LEU A 216 -4.23 -13.38 3.28
C LEU A 216 -5.63 -13.62 2.70
N ARG A 217 -6.68 -13.41 3.50
CA ARG A 217 -8.07 -13.55 3.02
C ARG A 217 -8.37 -12.63 1.84
N ASN A 218 -7.77 -11.44 1.79
CA ASN A 218 -7.92 -10.53 0.65
C ASN A 218 -7.08 -11.00 -0.56
N GLU A 219 -5.83 -11.41 -0.32
CA GLU A 219 -4.89 -11.88 -1.35
C GLU A 219 -5.39 -13.12 -2.09
N MET A 220 -6.12 -14.01 -1.40
CA MET A 220 -6.74 -15.20 -2.00
C MET A 220 -7.77 -14.87 -3.09
N ASN A 221 -8.16 -13.61 -3.26
CA ASN A 221 -9.01 -13.18 -4.38
C ASN A 221 -8.23 -12.95 -5.69
N SER A 222 -6.90 -13.03 -5.67
CA SER A 222 -6.03 -12.92 -6.85
C SER A 222 -5.60 -14.30 -7.34
N GLU A 223 -5.88 -14.59 -8.61
CA GLU A 223 -5.46 -15.83 -9.27
C GLU A 223 -3.94 -15.87 -9.43
N ILE A 224 -3.30 -14.75 -9.77
CA ILE A 224 -1.84 -14.67 -9.88
C ILE A 224 -1.18 -15.01 -8.53
N LEU A 225 -1.65 -14.44 -7.42
CA LEU A 225 -1.10 -14.73 -6.10
C LEU A 225 -1.33 -16.19 -5.68
N LEU A 226 -2.48 -16.77 -5.99
CA LEU A 226 -2.73 -18.20 -5.75
C LEU A 226 -1.83 -19.12 -6.58
N ASN A 227 -1.43 -18.70 -7.79
CA ASN A 227 -0.51 -19.48 -8.62
C ASN A 227 0.86 -19.62 -7.97
N TYR A 228 1.36 -18.60 -7.27
CA TYR A 228 2.60 -18.72 -6.49
C TYR A 228 2.52 -19.85 -5.46
N ALA A 229 1.44 -19.94 -4.71
CA ALA A 229 1.29 -20.96 -3.64
C ALA A 229 0.99 -22.38 -4.15
N SER A 230 0.41 -22.52 -5.34
CA SER A 230 -0.12 -23.81 -5.83
C SER A 230 0.66 -24.44 -6.98
N LYS A 231 1.52 -23.67 -7.66
CA LYS A 231 2.26 -24.09 -8.86
C LYS A 231 3.72 -23.67 -8.75
N ASN A 232 4.58 -24.24 -9.60
CA ASN A 232 5.92 -23.68 -9.81
C ASN A 232 5.80 -22.45 -10.73
N PHE A 233 5.28 -21.36 -10.18
CA PHE A 233 4.96 -20.13 -10.90
C PHE A 233 5.99 -19.04 -10.64
N ASN A 234 6.25 -18.23 -11.67
CA ASN A 234 6.98 -16.96 -11.59
C ASN A 234 6.52 -16.06 -12.74
N GLN A 235 6.71 -14.76 -12.57
CA GLN A 235 6.42 -13.72 -13.55
C GLN A 235 7.70 -13.24 -14.26
N ASN A 236 8.89 -13.58 -13.74
CA ASN A 236 10.20 -13.11 -14.24
C ASN A 236 10.31 -11.58 -14.14
N LEU A 237 10.08 -11.03 -12.96
CA LEU A 237 10.08 -9.57 -12.73
C LEU A 237 11.49 -8.95 -12.60
N LYS A 238 12.55 -9.74 -12.77
CA LYS A 238 13.95 -9.34 -12.58
C LYS A 238 14.70 -9.29 -13.90
#